data_AF-F2S6I8-F1
#
_entry.id   AF-F2S6I8-F1
#
_cell.length_a   1.000
_cell.length_b   1.000
_cell.length_c   1.000
_cell.angle_alpha   90.00
_cell.angle_beta   90.00
_cell.angle_gamma   90.00
#
_symmetry.space_group_name_H-M   'P 1'
#
loop_
_entity.id
_entity.type
_entity.pdbx_description
1 polymer ?
#
loop_
_entity_poly.entity_id
_entity_poly.type
_entity_poly.pdbx_seq_one_letter_code
_entity_poly.pdbx_strand_id
1 'polypeptide(L)'
;MAADGTPVLGSLFVYAPNKVAPVIFAVAYALSAAGHIWQCLQYNSWKLVGLHPLCAVMFTVGYSMREHGSFNYIYTGDMATLIIFILGQVFIYVCPPLLELANYHVLGRVLYYIPHLAPFPPGKVVFTFGLIMLIVETLNALGVALSSNPSADSSQKHLGSSLTIAALSLQFAVILAFLALASILHRRCAKARIRSTYYRLIITMLIALYVSMALILIRCIYRLIEHLGNTDVDLRDIEKLKNLSPILRHEYYFYIFEASLMLVNSVLWNIWNPSRFLPSNHLIHVAKDGNVETIADQGKDGRFLLAKAGHILTFGVLFGRKTASQPRDDRATYAMLPGLRSGQN
;
A
#
# COMPACT_ATOMS: atom_id res chain seq x y z
N MET A 1 36.81 -2.91 6.51
CA MET A 1 35.44 -2.72 5.98
C MET A 1 35.61 -2.18 4.57
N ALA A 2 34.91 -2.73 3.59
CA ALA A 2 34.93 -2.20 2.22
C ALA A 2 34.36 -0.76 2.23
N ALA A 3 34.85 0.13 1.37
CA ALA A 3 34.32 1.49 1.29
C ALA A 3 32.86 1.46 0.80
N ASP A 4 32.05 2.43 1.20
CA ASP A 4 30.65 2.51 0.74
C ASP A 4 30.58 2.49 -0.79
N GLY A 5 29.61 1.76 -1.34
CA GLY A 5 29.46 1.57 -2.79
C GLY A 5 30.47 0.61 -3.45
N THR A 6 31.45 0.06 -2.74
CA THR A 6 32.37 -0.94 -3.33
C THR A 6 31.75 -2.34 -3.31
N PRO A 7 31.63 -3.02 -4.47
CA PRO A 7 31.04 -4.34 -4.50
C PRO A 7 31.94 -5.37 -3.81
N VAL A 8 31.30 -6.35 -3.17
CA VAL A 8 31.95 -7.47 -2.49
C VAL A 8 31.55 -8.77 -3.17
N LEU A 9 32.54 -9.54 -3.59
CA LEU A 9 32.32 -10.81 -4.28
C LEU A 9 31.52 -11.78 -3.39
N GLY A 10 30.53 -12.45 -3.98
CA GLY A 10 29.64 -13.36 -3.25
C GLY A 10 28.63 -12.67 -2.33
N SER A 11 28.61 -11.34 -2.21
CA SER A 11 27.61 -10.65 -1.38
C SER A 11 26.22 -10.69 -2.02
N LEU A 12 25.22 -11.22 -1.31
CA LEU A 12 23.81 -11.18 -1.75
C LEU A 12 23.28 -9.74 -1.87
N PHE A 13 23.89 -8.79 -1.15
CA PHE A 13 23.54 -7.38 -1.21
C PHE A 13 24.37 -6.60 -2.24
N VAL A 14 25.25 -7.24 -3.00
CA VAL A 14 26.28 -6.62 -3.87
C VAL A 14 27.39 -5.89 -3.09
N TYR A 15 27.06 -5.20 -2.00
CA TYR A 15 27.98 -4.47 -1.13
C TYR A 15 28.08 -5.11 0.27
N ALA A 16 28.91 -4.54 1.16
CA ALA A 16 28.89 -4.88 2.58
C ALA A 16 27.77 -4.09 3.29
N PRO A 17 26.68 -4.74 3.74
CA PRO A 17 25.52 -4.03 4.29
C PRO A 17 25.78 -3.44 5.68
N ASN A 18 25.05 -2.36 5.99
CA ASN A 18 25.03 -1.73 7.30
C ASN A 18 24.29 -2.62 8.30
N LYS A 19 24.91 -2.83 9.47
CA LYS A 19 24.38 -3.70 10.54
C LYS A 19 23.42 -2.98 11.50
N VAL A 20 23.51 -1.66 11.59
CA VAL A 20 22.77 -0.85 12.55
C VAL A 20 21.48 -0.30 11.95
N ALA A 21 21.50 0.14 10.70
CA ALA A 21 20.35 0.73 10.03
C ALA A 21 19.11 -0.21 10.00
N PRO A 22 19.23 -1.52 9.68
CA PRO A 22 18.10 -2.44 9.76
C PRO A 22 17.46 -2.51 11.15
N VAL A 23 18.26 -2.48 12.23
CA VAL A 23 17.76 -2.50 13.62
C VAL A 23 16.88 -1.27 13.88
N ILE A 24 17.34 -0.09 13.49
CA ILE A 24 16.61 1.17 13.69
C ILE A 24 15.25 1.10 12.97
N PHE A 25 15.23 0.65 11.72
CA PHE A 25 13.98 0.50 10.98
C PHE A 25 13.07 -0.60 11.57
N ALA A 26 13.63 -1.74 11.97
CA ALA A 26 12.87 -2.82 12.60
C ALA A 26 12.17 -2.32 13.87
N VAL A 27 12.88 -1.61 14.76
CA VAL A 27 12.31 -1.03 15.97
C VAL A 27 11.25 0.03 15.63
N ALA A 28 11.52 0.92 14.66
CA ALA A 28 10.56 1.96 14.27
C ALA A 28 9.26 1.37 13.70
N TYR A 29 9.35 0.35 12.85
CA TYR A 29 8.19 -0.37 12.34
C TYR A 29 7.48 -1.18 13.41
N ALA A 30 8.19 -1.75 14.39
CA ALA A 30 7.58 -2.45 15.52
C ALA A 30 6.74 -1.51 16.38
N LEU A 31 7.26 -0.31 16.68
CA LEU A 31 6.52 0.74 17.37
C LEU A 31 5.30 1.19 16.56
N SER A 32 5.48 1.36 15.24
CA SER A 32 4.36 1.70 14.35
C SER A 32 3.29 0.60 14.34
N ALA A 33 3.70 -0.68 14.32
CA ALA A 33 2.82 -1.83 14.36
C ALA A 33 2.01 -1.89 15.67
N ALA A 34 2.67 -1.68 16.81
CA ALA A 34 2.00 -1.61 18.11
C ALA A 34 0.93 -0.51 18.13
N GLY A 35 1.25 0.67 17.57
CA GLY A 35 0.29 1.77 17.40
C GLY A 35 -0.93 1.37 16.56
N HIS A 36 -0.71 0.79 15.38
CA HIS A 36 -1.80 0.37 14.49
C HIS A 36 -2.65 -0.73 15.10
N ILE A 37 -2.04 -1.73 15.75
CA ILE A 37 -2.74 -2.84 16.41
C ILE A 37 -3.61 -2.30 17.55
N TRP A 38 -3.05 -1.45 18.42
CA TRP A 38 -3.80 -0.82 19.49
C TRP A 38 -5.01 -0.04 18.96
N GLN A 39 -4.82 0.75 17.90
CA GLN A 39 -5.91 1.48 17.27
C GLN A 39 -6.98 0.57 16.66
N CYS A 40 -6.59 -0.53 16.01
CA CYS A 40 -7.53 -1.49 15.44
C CYS A 40 -8.38 -2.17 16.53
N LEU A 41 -7.78 -2.48 17.69
CA LEU A 41 -8.46 -3.03 18.85
C LEU A 41 -9.42 -2.00 19.47
N GLN A 42 -8.95 -0.77 19.69
CA GLN A 42 -9.74 0.28 20.33
C GLN A 42 -10.94 0.73 19.48
N TYR A 43 -10.77 0.86 18.16
CA TYR A 43 -11.81 1.36 17.25
C TYR A 43 -12.58 0.25 16.52
N ASN A 44 -12.27 -1.03 16.79
CA ASN A 44 -12.81 -2.20 16.09
C ASN A 44 -12.78 -2.04 14.55
N SER A 45 -11.66 -1.53 14.03
CA SER A 45 -11.55 -1.03 12.66
C SER A 45 -10.70 -1.91 11.74
N TRP A 46 -10.48 -3.17 12.12
CA TRP A 46 -9.73 -4.18 11.37
C TRP A 46 -10.13 -4.29 9.89
N LYS A 47 -11.40 -4.07 9.56
CA LYS A 47 -11.88 -4.12 8.16
C LYS A 47 -11.43 -2.94 7.30
N LEU A 48 -11.15 -1.78 7.92
CA LEU A 48 -10.78 -0.55 7.22
C LEU A 48 -9.27 -0.35 7.23
N VAL A 49 -8.64 -0.53 8.38
CA VAL A 49 -7.22 -0.22 8.58
C VAL A 49 -6.34 -1.44 8.78
N GLY A 50 -6.89 -2.67 8.78
CA GLY A 50 -6.15 -3.89 9.12
C GLY A 50 -4.95 -4.22 8.22
N LEU A 51 -4.87 -3.65 7.01
CA LEU A 51 -3.68 -3.76 6.16
C LEU A 51 -2.48 -2.97 6.72
N HIS A 52 -2.69 -1.85 7.42
CA HIS A 52 -1.59 -1.07 8.01
C HIS A 52 -0.80 -1.81 9.10
N PRO A 53 -1.43 -2.43 10.13
CA PRO A 53 -0.69 -3.23 11.11
C PRO A 53 -0.06 -4.46 10.47
N LEU A 54 -0.72 -5.10 9.50
CA LEU A 54 -0.12 -6.22 8.75
C LEU A 54 1.19 -5.80 8.08
N CYS A 55 1.17 -4.70 7.31
CA CYS A 55 2.38 -4.18 6.67
C CYS A 55 3.45 -3.76 7.68
N ALA A 56 3.07 -3.12 8.80
CA ALA A 56 4.03 -2.72 9.83
C ALA A 56 4.72 -3.93 10.50
N VAL A 57 3.99 -5.02 10.75
CA VAL A 57 4.57 -6.28 11.25
C VAL A 57 5.48 -6.90 10.18
N MET A 58 5.04 -6.96 8.93
CA MET A 58 5.85 -7.51 7.83
C MET A 58 7.14 -6.71 7.62
N PHE A 59 7.10 -5.38 7.66
CA PHE A 59 8.30 -4.56 7.65
C PHE A 59 9.23 -4.87 8.83
N THR A 60 8.68 -5.00 10.04
CA THR A 60 9.46 -5.35 11.24
C THR A 60 10.21 -6.66 11.04
N VAL A 61 9.51 -7.70 10.56
CA VAL A 61 10.11 -9.01 10.24
C VAL A 61 11.14 -8.88 9.13
N GLY A 62 10.82 -8.18 8.04
CA GLY A 62 11.72 -7.99 6.90
C GLY A 62 13.01 -7.28 7.26
N TYR A 63 12.95 -6.20 8.04
CA TYR A 63 14.15 -5.49 8.51
C TYR A 63 14.93 -6.29 9.57
N SER A 64 14.28 -7.12 10.38
CA SER A 64 14.96 -8.06 11.28
C SER A 64 15.70 -9.15 10.50
N MET A 65 15.10 -9.69 9.44
CA MET A 65 15.77 -10.63 8.53
C MET A 65 16.92 -9.97 7.77
N ARG A 66 16.76 -8.71 7.35
CA ARG A 66 17.84 -7.92 6.73
C ARG A 66 19.00 -7.69 7.70
N GLU A 67 18.72 -7.43 8.97
CA GLU A 67 19.74 -7.33 10.03
C GLU A 67 20.52 -8.63 10.13
N HIS A 68 19.85 -9.77 10.27
CA HIS A 68 20.51 -11.06 10.32
C HIS A 68 21.35 -11.34 9.06
N GLY A 69 20.79 -11.02 7.89
CA GLY A 69 21.49 -11.11 6.61
C GLY A 69 22.70 -10.19 6.51
N SER A 70 22.74 -9.08 7.26
CA SER A 70 23.88 -8.16 7.26
C SER A 70 25.12 -8.72 7.98
N PHE A 71 24.95 -9.72 8.84
CA PHE A 71 26.06 -10.46 9.45
C PHE A 71 26.48 -11.66 8.61
N ASN A 72 25.56 -12.22 7.80
CA ASN A 72 25.76 -13.41 6.97
C ASN A 72 25.51 -13.10 5.48
N TYR A 73 26.18 -12.08 4.93
CA TYR A 73 25.86 -11.59 3.59
C TYR A 73 26.61 -12.30 2.45
N ILE A 74 27.65 -13.08 2.75
CA ILE A 74 28.43 -13.81 1.75
C ILE A 74 27.78 -15.16 1.45
N TYR A 75 27.38 -15.37 0.20
CA TYR A 75 26.81 -16.62 -0.27
C TYR A 75 27.89 -17.63 -0.64
N THR A 76 28.04 -18.66 0.21
CA THR A 76 28.95 -19.79 -0.01
C THR A 76 28.22 -21.07 -0.41
N GLY A 77 26.99 -20.97 -0.91
CA GLY A 77 26.13 -22.13 -1.21
C GLY A 77 25.20 -22.56 -0.06
N ASP A 78 25.21 -21.84 1.07
CA ASP A 78 24.28 -22.07 2.17
C ASP A 78 22.86 -21.60 1.82
N MET A 79 21.92 -22.54 1.86
CA MET A 79 20.51 -22.28 1.55
C MET A 79 19.81 -21.47 2.63
N ALA A 80 20.22 -21.59 3.90
CA ALA A 80 19.59 -20.84 4.98
C ALA A 80 19.83 -19.32 4.82
N THR A 81 21.09 -18.94 4.55
CA THR A 81 21.48 -17.56 4.25
C THR A 81 20.69 -16.99 3.06
N LEU A 82 20.57 -17.76 1.98
CA LEU A 82 19.81 -17.34 0.79
C LEU A 82 18.31 -17.17 1.09
N ILE A 83 17.70 -18.12 1.80
CA ILE A 83 16.28 -18.07 2.15
C ILE A 83 15.98 -16.86 3.05
N ILE A 84 16.81 -16.60 4.06
CA ILE A 84 16.62 -15.44 4.96
C ILE A 84 16.71 -14.13 4.18
N PHE A 85 17.67 -14.01 3.26
CA PHE A 85 17.77 -12.86 2.37
C PHE A 85 16.50 -12.68 1.53
N ILE A 86 16.06 -13.75 0.84
CA ILE A 86 14.86 -13.71 -0.02
C ILE A 86 13.62 -13.33 0.79
N LEU A 87 13.37 -13.98 1.93
CA LEU A 87 12.22 -13.69 2.78
C LEU A 87 12.26 -12.24 3.29
N GLY A 88 13.44 -11.74 3.67
CA GLY A 88 13.63 -10.34 4.05
C GLY A 88 13.21 -9.37 2.94
N GLN A 89 13.65 -9.61 1.70
CA GLN A 89 13.25 -8.79 0.55
C GLN A 89 11.75 -8.89 0.28
N VAL A 90 11.17 -10.10 0.31
CA VAL A 90 9.73 -10.32 0.08
C VAL A 90 8.89 -9.57 1.11
N PHE A 91 9.20 -9.70 2.40
CA PHE A 91 8.46 -9.00 3.46
C PHE A 91 8.53 -7.48 3.33
N ILE A 92 9.66 -6.93 2.91
CA ILE A 92 9.80 -5.47 2.69
C ILE A 92 9.03 -5.03 1.44
N TYR A 93 9.11 -5.78 0.34
CA TYR A 93 8.61 -5.34 -0.96
C TYR A 93 7.13 -5.62 -1.22
N VAL A 94 6.51 -6.54 -0.48
CA VAL A 94 5.05 -6.79 -0.57
C VAL A 94 4.21 -5.73 0.16
N CYS A 95 4.78 -5.05 1.15
CA CYS A 95 4.05 -4.07 1.97
C CYS A 95 3.51 -2.83 1.23
N PRO A 96 4.26 -2.17 0.34
CA PRO A 96 3.81 -0.95 -0.35
C PRO A 96 2.61 -1.14 -1.26
N PRO A 97 2.55 -2.19 -2.11
CA PRO A 97 1.33 -2.50 -2.85
C PRO A 97 0.14 -2.72 -1.89
N LEU A 98 0.34 -3.42 -0.77
CA LEU A 98 -0.71 -3.59 0.25
C LEU A 98 -1.13 -2.26 0.92
N LEU A 99 -0.19 -1.35 1.17
CA LEU A 99 -0.48 0.00 1.67
C LEU A 99 -1.25 0.84 0.64
N GLU A 100 -0.99 0.62 -0.65
CA GLU A 100 -1.76 1.23 -1.72
C GLU A 100 -3.19 0.69 -1.76
N LEU A 101 -3.37 -0.63 -1.61
CA LEU A 101 -4.69 -1.24 -1.44
C LEU A 101 -5.44 -0.64 -0.24
N ALA A 102 -4.74 -0.41 0.87
CA ALA A 102 -5.31 0.28 2.04
C ALA A 102 -5.80 1.70 1.68
N ASN A 103 -5.05 2.45 0.86
CA ASN A 103 -5.50 3.75 0.35
C ASN A 103 -6.76 3.63 -0.52
N TYR A 104 -6.88 2.57 -1.32
CA TYR A 104 -8.09 2.31 -2.11
C TYR A 104 -9.32 2.07 -1.22
N HIS A 105 -9.14 1.37 -0.10
CA HIS A 105 -10.18 1.20 0.92
C HIS A 105 -10.62 2.52 1.52
N VAL A 106 -9.65 3.36 1.94
CA VAL A 106 -9.95 4.65 2.54
C VAL A 106 -10.66 5.56 1.53
N LEU A 107 -10.21 5.65 0.28
CA LEU A 107 -10.91 6.42 -0.75
C LEU A 107 -12.32 5.87 -0.99
N GLY A 108 -12.48 4.56 -1.11
CA GLY A 108 -13.80 3.93 -1.24
C GLY A 108 -14.73 4.35 -0.10
N ARG A 109 -14.24 4.38 1.15
CA ARG A 109 -15.00 4.85 2.30
C ARG A 109 -15.34 6.34 2.25
N VAL A 110 -14.43 7.19 1.78
CA VAL A 110 -14.70 8.62 1.56
C VAL A 110 -15.80 8.80 0.49
N LEU A 111 -15.77 8.02 -0.59
CA LEU A 111 -16.82 8.04 -1.61
C LEU A 111 -18.16 7.55 -1.07
N TYR A 112 -18.17 6.54 -0.19
CA TYR A 112 -19.39 6.09 0.50
C TYR A 112 -19.96 7.16 1.42
N TYR A 113 -19.11 7.98 2.04
CA TYR A 113 -19.53 9.07 2.89
C TYR A 113 -20.15 10.25 2.10
N ILE A 114 -19.78 10.42 0.82
CA ILE A 114 -20.35 11.47 -0.06
C ILE A 114 -20.70 10.91 -1.45
N PRO A 115 -21.73 10.05 -1.55
CA PRO A 115 -22.03 9.35 -2.79
C PRO A 115 -22.51 10.30 -3.90
N HIS A 116 -23.10 11.45 -3.55
CA HIS A 116 -23.64 12.40 -4.52
C HIS A 116 -22.56 13.22 -5.26
N LEU A 117 -21.35 13.33 -4.71
CA LEU A 117 -20.21 13.99 -5.38
C LEU A 117 -19.21 12.97 -5.94
N ALA A 118 -19.38 11.68 -5.66
CA ALA A 118 -18.43 10.65 -6.02
C ALA A 118 -18.18 10.62 -7.54
N PRO A 119 -16.93 10.78 -8.00
CA PRO A 119 -16.58 10.66 -9.41
C PRO A 119 -16.55 9.21 -9.90
N PHE A 120 -16.52 8.24 -8.99
CA PHE A 120 -16.53 6.82 -9.29
C PHE A 120 -17.49 6.10 -8.32
N PRO A 121 -18.14 4.99 -8.75
CA PRO A 121 -19.03 4.25 -7.86
C PRO A 121 -18.31 3.76 -6.60
N PRO A 122 -18.75 4.14 -5.38
CA PRO A 122 -18.04 3.83 -4.13
C PRO A 122 -17.74 2.34 -3.94
N GLY A 123 -18.70 1.47 -4.28
CA GLY A 123 -18.57 0.03 -4.14
C GLY A 123 -17.66 -0.66 -5.15
N LYS A 124 -17.16 0.07 -6.16
CA LYS A 124 -16.28 -0.49 -7.20
C LYS A 124 -14.83 -0.07 -7.04
N VAL A 125 -14.50 0.95 -6.22
CA VAL A 125 -13.12 1.47 -6.09
C VAL A 125 -12.15 0.36 -5.73
N VAL A 126 -12.38 -0.32 -4.60
CA VAL A 126 -11.49 -1.37 -4.09
C VAL A 126 -11.41 -2.54 -5.07
N PHE A 127 -12.55 -2.95 -5.64
CA PHE A 127 -12.59 -4.03 -6.61
C PHE A 127 -11.77 -3.71 -7.88
N THR A 128 -12.00 -2.55 -8.49
CA THR A 128 -11.34 -2.15 -9.73
C THR A 128 -9.85 -1.94 -9.53
N PHE A 129 -9.46 -1.11 -8.56
CA PHE A 129 -8.05 -0.83 -8.33
C PHE A 129 -7.31 -2.03 -7.74
N GLY A 130 -7.94 -2.81 -6.86
CA GLY A 130 -7.37 -4.04 -6.32
C GLY A 130 -7.19 -5.15 -7.37
N LEU A 131 -8.09 -5.26 -8.35
CA LEU A 131 -7.91 -6.19 -9.48
C LEU A 131 -6.74 -5.76 -10.38
N ILE A 132 -6.64 -4.46 -10.69
CA ILE A 132 -5.50 -3.94 -11.48
C ILE A 132 -4.19 -4.17 -10.73
N MET A 133 -4.17 -3.87 -9.43
CA MET A 133 -3.02 -4.13 -8.56
C MET A 133 -2.64 -5.62 -8.54
N LEU A 134 -3.61 -6.54 -8.45
CA LEU A 134 -3.34 -7.98 -8.52
C LEU A 134 -2.64 -8.36 -9.83
N ILE A 135 -3.08 -7.80 -10.96
CA ILE A 135 -2.43 -8.00 -12.26
C ILE A 135 -1.00 -7.46 -12.25
N VAL A 136 -0.82 -6.22 -11.77
CA VAL A 136 0.50 -5.57 -11.65
C VAL A 136 1.46 -6.41 -10.81
N GLU A 137 1.04 -6.81 -9.62
CA GLU A 137 1.88 -7.58 -8.70
C GLU A 137 2.18 -8.99 -9.22
N THR A 138 1.26 -9.60 -9.96
CA THR A 138 1.51 -10.88 -10.64
C THR A 138 2.58 -10.74 -11.72
N LEU A 139 2.48 -9.70 -12.57
CA LEU A 139 3.49 -9.42 -13.59
C LEU A 139 4.86 -9.12 -12.96
N ASN A 140 4.87 -8.36 -11.86
CA ASN A 140 6.08 -8.02 -11.12
C ASN A 140 6.74 -9.27 -10.51
N ALA A 141 5.96 -10.10 -9.80
CA ALA A 141 6.47 -11.33 -9.18
C ALA A 141 7.02 -12.32 -10.22
N LEU A 142 6.32 -12.51 -11.35
CA LEU A 142 6.81 -13.34 -12.46
C LEU A 142 8.07 -12.75 -13.08
N GLY A 143 8.10 -11.43 -13.29
CA GLY A 143 9.24 -10.72 -13.84
C GLY A 143 10.51 -10.92 -13.02
N VAL A 144 10.43 -10.70 -11.71
CA VAL A 144 11.53 -10.88 -10.75
C VAL A 144 11.95 -12.35 -10.66
N ALA A 145 11.00 -13.29 -10.61
CA ALA A 145 11.31 -14.71 -10.54
C ALA A 145 12.06 -15.21 -11.78
N LEU A 146 11.69 -14.72 -12.97
CA LEU A 146 12.34 -15.12 -14.22
C LEU A 146 13.70 -14.45 -14.42
N SER A 147 13.83 -13.16 -14.09
CA SER A 147 15.09 -12.42 -14.22
C SER A 147 16.15 -12.90 -13.23
N SER A 148 15.74 -13.31 -12.03
CA SER A 148 16.64 -13.75 -10.96
C SER A 148 16.95 -15.25 -11.01
N ASN A 149 16.39 -16.00 -11.95
CA ASN A 149 16.61 -17.45 -12.07
C ASN A 149 17.99 -17.74 -12.68
N PRO A 150 18.93 -18.38 -11.94
CA PRO A 150 20.26 -18.70 -12.47
C PRO A 150 20.22 -19.68 -13.65
N SER A 151 19.19 -20.54 -13.70
CA SER A 151 19.02 -21.56 -14.74
C SER A 151 18.26 -21.08 -15.97
N ALA A 152 17.75 -19.84 -15.96
CA ALA A 152 17.03 -19.27 -17.10
C ALA A 152 18.01 -18.83 -18.21
N ASP A 153 17.61 -19.01 -19.47
CA ASP A 153 18.36 -18.52 -20.62
C ASP A 153 18.31 -16.98 -20.74
N SER A 154 19.10 -16.42 -21.65
CA SER A 154 19.16 -14.96 -21.85
C SER A 154 17.83 -14.34 -22.31
N SER A 155 17.04 -15.07 -23.11
CA SER A 155 15.74 -14.60 -23.60
C SER A 155 14.71 -14.55 -22.47
N GLN A 156 14.73 -15.55 -21.59
CA GLN A 156 13.91 -15.64 -20.40
C GLN A 156 14.26 -14.53 -19.41
N LYS A 157 15.55 -14.30 -19.12
CA LYS A 157 15.98 -13.20 -18.25
C LYS A 157 15.56 -11.83 -18.79
N HIS A 158 15.70 -11.61 -20.10
CA HIS A 158 15.23 -10.39 -20.75
C HIS A 158 13.71 -10.21 -20.66
N LEU A 159 12.94 -11.28 -20.86
CA LEU A 159 11.49 -11.28 -20.66
C LEU A 159 11.14 -10.90 -19.22
N GLY A 160 11.83 -11.48 -18.24
CA GLY A 160 11.63 -11.18 -16.82
C GLY A 160 11.88 -9.71 -16.47
N SER A 161 12.97 -9.14 -16.98
CA SER A 161 13.27 -7.71 -16.85
C SER A 161 12.18 -6.84 -17.49
N SER A 162 11.77 -7.17 -18.71
CA SER A 162 10.70 -6.46 -19.44
C SER A 162 9.36 -6.48 -18.69
N LEU A 163 8.99 -7.64 -18.13
CA LEU A 163 7.77 -7.79 -17.33
C LEU A 163 7.81 -6.93 -16.07
N THR A 164 8.97 -6.87 -15.39
CA THR A 164 9.17 -6.06 -14.19
C THR A 164 9.01 -4.57 -14.51
N ILE A 165 9.66 -4.09 -15.57
CA ILE A 165 9.55 -2.69 -16.03
C ILE A 165 8.11 -2.35 -16.44
N ALA A 166 7.43 -3.25 -17.14
CA ALA A 166 6.03 -3.07 -17.52
C ALA A 166 5.10 -2.97 -16.30
N ALA A 167 5.29 -3.84 -15.31
CA ALA A 167 4.53 -3.82 -14.06
C ALA A 167 4.73 -2.49 -13.30
N LEU A 168 5.99 -2.06 -13.12
CA LEU A 168 6.31 -0.78 -12.45
C LEU A 168 5.74 0.44 -13.20
N SER A 169 5.74 0.40 -14.53
CA SER A 169 5.17 1.47 -15.36
C SER A 169 3.64 1.52 -15.26
N LEU A 170 2.97 0.36 -15.24
CA LEU A 170 1.54 0.27 -15.01
C LEU A 170 1.17 0.74 -13.60
N GLN A 171 1.95 0.37 -12.59
CA GLN A 171 1.79 0.81 -11.21
C GLN A 171 1.81 2.35 -11.09
N PHE A 172 2.76 2.99 -11.77
CA PHE A 172 2.86 4.45 -11.84
C PHE A 172 1.59 5.07 -12.45
N ALA A 173 1.08 4.53 -13.56
CA ALA A 173 -0.14 5.00 -14.19
C ALA A 173 -1.38 4.86 -13.29
N VAL A 174 -1.47 3.75 -12.54
CA VAL A 174 -2.57 3.50 -11.59
C VAL A 174 -2.57 4.51 -10.45
N ILE A 175 -1.39 4.83 -9.88
CA ILE A 175 -1.25 5.85 -8.85
C ILE A 175 -1.71 7.22 -9.37
N LEU A 176 -1.32 7.60 -10.58
CA LEU A 176 -1.76 8.86 -11.19
C LEU A 176 -3.28 8.91 -11.42
N ALA A 177 -3.87 7.80 -11.87
CA ALA A 177 -5.32 7.68 -12.04
C ALA A 177 -6.06 7.83 -10.69
N PHE A 178 -5.52 7.22 -9.62
CA PHE A 178 -6.05 7.36 -8.26
C PHE A 178 -5.98 8.82 -7.77
N LEU A 179 -4.83 9.48 -7.95
CA LEU A 179 -4.64 10.89 -7.58
C LEU A 179 -5.57 11.82 -8.35
N ALA A 180 -5.79 11.55 -9.65
CA ALA A 180 -6.75 12.29 -10.47
C ALA A 180 -8.17 12.11 -9.93
N LEU A 181 -8.57 10.88 -9.58
CA LEU A 181 -9.89 10.59 -9.03
C LEU A 181 -10.13 11.33 -7.69
N ALA A 182 -9.14 11.27 -6.78
CA ALA A 182 -9.18 12.01 -5.52
C ALA A 182 -9.26 13.53 -5.75
N SER A 183 -8.51 14.06 -6.73
CA SER A 183 -8.53 15.48 -7.11
C SER A 183 -9.86 15.95 -7.68
N ILE A 184 -10.53 15.12 -8.47
CA ILE A 184 -11.88 15.41 -8.96
C ILE A 184 -12.86 15.47 -7.78
N LEU A 185 -12.79 14.52 -6.85
CA LEU A 185 -13.62 14.54 -5.64
C LEU A 185 -13.36 15.79 -4.81
N HIS A 186 -12.09 16.12 -4.55
CA HIS A 186 -11.70 17.32 -3.81
C HIS A 186 -12.30 18.59 -4.43
N ARG A 187 -12.14 18.77 -5.75
CA ARG A 187 -12.72 19.92 -6.48
C ARG A 187 -14.24 19.96 -6.40
N ARG A 188 -14.92 18.82 -6.46
CA ARG A 188 -16.39 18.74 -6.30
C ARG A 188 -16.82 19.11 -4.89
N CYS A 189 -16.12 18.62 -3.86
CA CYS A 189 -16.37 18.97 -2.46
C CYS A 189 -16.15 20.46 -2.18
N ALA A 190 -15.12 21.08 -2.75
CA ALA A 190 -14.84 22.50 -2.58
C ALA A 190 -15.89 23.41 -3.22
N LYS A 191 -16.53 22.96 -4.31
CA LYS A 191 -17.64 23.68 -4.98
C LYS A 191 -19.00 23.43 -4.32
N ALA A 192 -19.14 22.33 -3.58
CA ALA A 192 -20.38 21.97 -2.91
C ALA A 192 -20.54 22.77 -1.60
N ARG A 193 -21.78 23.14 -1.28
CA ARG A 193 -22.13 23.83 -0.02
C ARG A 193 -22.27 22.82 1.13
N ILE A 194 -21.18 22.10 1.42
CA ILE A 194 -21.13 21.13 2.53
C ILE A 194 -20.84 21.87 3.83
N ARG A 195 -21.55 21.50 4.91
CA ARG A 195 -21.29 22.04 6.25
C ARG A 195 -19.82 21.85 6.66
N SER A 196 -19.21 22.90 7.21
CA SER A 196 -17.78 22.95 7.56
C SER A 196 -17.32 21.74 8.38
N THR A 197 -18.16 21.27 9.31
CA THR A 197 -17.87 20.07 10.11
C THR A 197 -17.53 18.88 9.21
N TYR A 198 -18.42 18.48 8.30
CA TYR A 198 -18.20 17.31 7.44
C TYR A 198 -17.07 17.55 6.44
N TYR A 199 -17.03 18.74 5.84
CA TYR A 199 -16.00 19.12 4.87
C TYR A 199 -14.59 18.93 5.44
N ARG A 200 -14.34 19.33 6.70
CA ARG A 200 -13.03 19.15 7.36
C ARG A 200 -12.62 17.68 7.46
N LEU A 201 -13.55 16.78 7.80
CA LEU A 201 -13.24 15.34 7.91
C LEU A 201 -12.81 14.78 6.54
N ILE A 202 -13.55 15.13 5.50
CA ILE A 202 -13.31 14.69 4.11
C ILE A 202 -11.96 15.19 3.62
N ILE A 203 -11.69 16.49 3.76
CA ILE A 203 -10.44 17.09 3.28
C ILE A 203 -9.24 16.56 4.06
N THR A 204 -9.36 16.33 5.37
CA THR A 204 -8.29 15.73 6.16
C THR A 204 -7.92 14.34 5.62
N MET A 205 -8.91 13.51 5.28
CA MET A 205 -8.66 12.20 4.67
C MET A 205 -8.10 12.29 3.26
N LEU A 206 -8.55 13.25 2.45
CA LEU A 206 -7.98 13.47 1.12
C LEU A 206 -6.53 13.94 1.18
N ILE A 207 -6.17 14.82 2.11
CA ILE A 207 -4.79 15.25 2.33
C ILE A 207 -3.91 14.07 2.76
N ALA A 208 -4.37 13.26 3.72
CA ALA A 208 -3.65 12.04 4.12
C ALA A 208 -3.45 11.09 2.93
N LEU A 209 -4.49 10.87 2.11
CA LEU A 209 -4.38 10.08 0.88
C LEU A 209 -3.38 10.67 -0.12
N TYR A 210 -3.35 11.99 -0.33
CA TYR A 210 -2.38 12.62 -1.23
C TYR A 210 -0.95 12.42 -0.75
N VAL A 211 -0.68 12.66 0.53
CA VAL A 211 0.65 12.47 1.10
C VAL A 211 1.06 11.00 1.00
N SER A 212 0.17 10.08 1.35
CA SER A 212 0.42 8.64 1.26
C SER A 212 0.75 8.19 -0.17
N MET A 213 -0.09 8.56 -1.13
CA MET A 213 0.11 8.20 -2.54
C MET A 213 1.35 8.88 -3.14
N ALA A 214 1.71 10.09 -2.72
CA ALA A 214 2.94 10.74 -3.16
C ALA A 214 4.20 10.00 -2.66
N LEU A 215 4.20 9.53 -1.40
CA LEU A 215 5.30 8.72 -0.86
C LEU A 215 5.45 7.40 -1.62
N ILE A 216 4.34 6.73 -1.91
CA ILE A 216 4.32 5.50 -2.72
C ILE A 216 4.80 5.81 -4.15
N LEU A 217 4.37 6.92 -4.75
CA LEU A 217 4.77 7.34 -6.10
C LEU A 217 6.30 7.55 -6.21
N ILE A 218 6.89 8.28 -5.25
CA ILE A 218 8.35 8.53 -5.24
C ILE A 218 9.10 7.19 -5.15
N ARG A 219 8.64 6.27 -4.31
CA ARG A 219 9.19 4.90 -4.23
C ARG A 219 9.03 4.14 -5.55
N CYS A 220 7.87 4.20 -6.22
CA CYS A 220 7.67 3.56 -7.52
C CYS A 220 8.60 4.14 -8.60
N ILE A 221 8.85 5.46 -8.60
CA ILE A 221 9.82 6.09 -9.49
C ILE A 221 11.23 5.57 -9.21
N TYR A 222 11.63 5.52 -7.93
CA TYR A 222 12.91 4.94 -7.51
C TYR A 222 13.07 3.50 -8.04
N ARG A 223 12.04 2.66 -7.86
CA ARG A 223 12.05 1.27 -8.35
C ARG A 223 12.12 1.16 -9.86
N LEU A 224 11.42 2.02 -10.58
CA LEU A 224 11.49 2.04 -12.04
C LEU A 224 12.92 2.38 -12.50
N ILE A 225 13.54 3.41 -11.92
CA ILE A 225 14.91 3.82 -12.26
C ILE A 225 15.92 2.71 -11.90
N GLU A 226 15.73 2.04 -10.75
CA GLU A 226 16.55 0.89 -10.34
C GLU A 226 16.56 -0.22 -11.40
N HIS A 227 15.39 -0.55 -11.98
CA HIS A 227 15.26 -1.61 -12.99
C HIS A 227 15.61 -1.19 -14.41
N LEU A 228 15.61 0.11 -14.71
CA LEU A 228 16.08 0.66 -16.00
C LEU A 228 17.62 0.71 -16.09
N GLY A 229 18.32 0.70 -14.95
CA GLY A 229 19.78 0.68 -14.90
C GLY A 229 20.37 -0.68 -15.30
N ASN A 230 21.70 -0.77 -15.27
CA ASN A 230 22.37 -2.07 -15.39
C ASN A 230 22.10 -2.91 -14.14
N THR A 231 21.33 -3.98 -14.30
CA THR A 231 20.86 -4.89 -13.23
C THR A 231 21.41 -6.31 -13.37
N ASP A 232 22.39 -6.55 -14.26
CA ASP A 232 23.03 -7.87 -14.41
C ASP A 232 23.94 -8.18 -13.21
N VAL A 233 23.32 -8.71 -12.15
CA VAL A 233 24.00 -9.11 -10.92
C VAL A 233 24.61 -10.50 -11.09
N ASP A 234 25.92 -10.55 -11.32
CA ASP A 234 26.71 -11.77 -11.24
C ASP A 234 27.62 -11.71 -10.02
N LEU A 235 27.28 -12.51 -8.99
CA LEU A 235 28.03 -12.53 -7.72
C LEU A 235 29.46 -13.07 -7.86
N ARG A 236 29.81 -13.67 -9.01
CA ARG A 236 31.12 -14.24 -9.30
C ARG A 236 32.01 -13.31 -10.13
N ASP A 237 31.47 -12.23 -10.67
CA ASP A 237 32.18 -11.32 -11.57
C ASP A 237 32.23 -9.90 -10.98
N ILE A 238 33.41 -9.52 -10.50
CA ILE A 238 33.61 -8.21 -9.86
C ILE A 238 33.48 -7.04 -10.86
N GLU A 239 33.77 -7.25 -12.15
CA GLU A 239 33.66 -6.20 -13.17
C GLU A 239 32.20 -5.91 -13.48
N LYS A 240 31.38 -6.96 -13.60
CA LYS A 240 29.93 -6.80 -13.73
C LYS A 240 29.33 -6.08 -12.52
N LEU A 241 29.72 -6.45 -11.31
CA LEU A 241 29.23 -5.77 -10.10
C LEU A 241 29.65 -4.30 -10.02
N LYS A 242 30.84 -3.94 -10.55
CA LYS A 242 31.27 -2.54 -10.65
C LYS A 242 30.45 -1.76 -11.69
N ASN A 243 30.02 -2.41 -12.77
CA ASN A 243 29.22 -1.80 -13.83
C ASN A 243 27.72 -1.70 -13.49
N LEU A 244 27.28 -2.17 -12.32
CA LEU A 244 25.91 -2.01 -11.85
C LEU A 244 25.55 -0.54 -11.62
N SER A 245 24.26 -0.22 -11.75
CA SER A 245 23.73 1.10 -11.42
C SER A 245 24.16 1.54 -10.01
N PRO A 246 24.55 2.81 -9.80
CA PRO A 246 24.93 3.32 -8.48
C PRO A 246 23.86 3.08 -7.40
N ILE A 247 22.59 3.00 -7.82
CA ILE A 247 21.44 2.71 -6.96
C ILE A 247 21.53 1.32 -6.33
N LEU A 248 22.00 0.32 -7.07
CA LEU A 248 22.18 -1.04 -6.57
C LEU A 248 23.47 -1.19 -5.75
N ARG A 249 24.44 -0.29 -5.94
CA ARG A 249 25.73 -0.34 -5.26
C ARG A 249 25.73 0.37 -3.91
N HIS A 250 24.93 1.43 -3.75
CA HIS A 250 24.93 2.23 -2.53
C HIS A 250 23.66 1.99 -1.71
N GLU A 251 23.85 1.52 -0.48
CA GLU A 251 22.76 1.11 0.40
C GLU A 251 21.88 2.29 0.85
N TYR A 252 22.43 3.50 0.94
CA TYR A 252 21.67 4.65 1.44
C TYR A 252 20.46 4.98 0.56
N TYR A 253 20.48 4.70 -0.74
CA TYR A 253 19.32 4.88 -1.62
C TYR A 253 18.15 4.00 -1.18
N PHE A 254 18.43 2.75 -0.82
CA PHE A 254 17.44 1.83 -0.29
C PHE A 254 16.84 2.37 1.03
N TYR A 255 17.66 2.79 2.00
CA TYR A 255 17.09 3.30 3.26
C TYR A 255 16.29 4.60 3.09
N ILE A 256 16.67 5.47 2.15
CA ILE A 256 15.93 6.72 1.90
C ILE A 256 14.60 6.42 1.19
N PHE A 257 14.66 5.77 0.02
CA PHE A 257 13.50 5.63 -0.87
C PHE A 257 12.61 4.42 -0.57
N GLU A 258 13.17 3.35 -0.02
CA GLU A 258 12.41 2.15 0.35
C GLU A 258 11.97 2.17 1.81
N ALA A 259 12.91 2.40 2.73
CA ALA A 259 12.64 2.27 4.16
C ALA A 259 11.96 3.50 4.77
N SER A 260 12.54 4.69 4.54
CA SER A 260 12.09 5.91 5.18
C SER A 260 10.75 6.40 4.64
N LEU A 261 10.54 6.38 3.31
CA LEU A 261 9.26 6.79 2.72
C LEU A 261 8.09 5.94 3.23
N MET A 262 8.28 4.62 3.34
CA MET A 262 7.23 3.73 3.84
C MET A 262 7.03 3.86 5.36
N LEU A 263 8.07 4.23 6.11
CA LEU A 263 7.96 4.49 7.54
C LEU A 263 7.17 5.76 7.78
N VAL A 264 7.48 6.84 7.06
CA VAL A 264 6.70 8.09 7.08
C VAL A 264 5.25 7.82 6.71
N ASN A 265 5.00 6.98 5.70
CA ASN A 265 3.65 6.57 5.33
C ASN A 265 2.93 5.77 6.44
N SER A 266 3.65 4.86 7.11
CA SER A 266 3.10 4.08 8.23
C SER A 266 2.74 4.98 9.42
N VAL A 267 3.60 5.96 9.74
CA VAL A 267 3.39 6.95 10.80
C VAL A 267 2.24 7.91 10.45
N LEU A 268 2.13 8.35 9.20
CA LEU A 268 1.00 9.14 8.70
C LEU A 268 -0.32 8.45 9.04
N TRP A 269 -0.48 7.17 8.70
CA TRP A 269 -1.73 6.45 8.97
C TRP A 269 -1.96 6.15 10.46
N ASN A 270 -0.90 6.10 11.26
CA ASN A 270 -1.00 6.04 12.72
C ASN A 270 -1.57 7.35 13.29
N ILE A 271 -1.16 8.51 12.78
CA ILE A 271 -1.65 9.81 13.27
C ILE A 271 -3.06 10.09 12.73
N TRP A 272 -3.27 9.94 11.42
CA TRP A 272 -4.52 10.24 10.72
C TRP A 272 -5.37 8.98 10.50
N ASN A 273 -5.68 8.25 11.57
CA ASN A 273 -6.46 7.01 11.48
C ASN A 273 -7.87 7.27 10.90
N PRO A 274 -8.24 6.68 9.74
CA PRO A 274 -9.54 6.84 9.10
C PRO A 274 -10.75 6.59 10.00
N SER A 275 -10.63 5.68 10.97
CA SER A 275 -11.70 5.29 11.89
C SER A 275 -12.15 6.42 12.82
N ARG A 276 -11.29 7.43 13.03
CA ARG A 276 -11.63 8.64 13.80
C ARG A 276 -12.39 9.68 12.99
N PHE A 277 -12.20 9.66 11.66
CA PHE A 277 -12.75 10.67 10.75
C PHE A 277 -13.94 10.18 9.93
N LEU A 278 -14.14 8.87 9.81
CA LEU A 278 -15.24 8.30 9.04
C LEU A 278 -16.15 7.49 9.96
N PRO A 279 -17.49 7.53 9.77
CA PRO A 279 -18.41 6.74 10.58
C PRO A 279 -18.10 5.25 10.46
N SER A 280 -18.22 4.48 11.54
CA SER A 280 -17.98 3.01 11.48
C SER A 280 -18.92 2.32 10.48
N ASN A 281 -20.19 2.74 10.44
CA ASN A 281 -21.18 2.23 9.51
C ASN A 281 -21.05 2.90 8.12
N HIS A 282 -20.77 2.11 7.08
CA HIS A 282 -20.66 2.57 5.68
C HIS A 282 -21.99 3.04 5.07
N LEU A 283 -23.11 2.85 5.78
CA LEU A 283 -24.42 3.34 5.36
C LEU A 283 -24.63 4.83 5.68
N ILE A 284 -23.85 5.36 6.62
CA ILE A 284 -23.93 6.77 7.00
C ILE A 284 -23.23 7.60 5.93
N HIS A 285 -23.97 8.54 5.33
CA HIS A 285 -23.47 9.43 4.30
C HIS A 285 -24.03 10.85 4.47
N VAL A 286 -23.32 11.84 3.92
CA VAL A 286 -23.77 13.23 3.91
C VAL A 286 -24.91 13.38 2.88
N ALA A 287 -26.03 13.92 3.34
CA ALA A 287 -27.20 14.20 2.50
C ALA A 287 -26.85 15.21 1.38
N LYS A 288 -27.65 15.24 0.30
CA LYS A 288 -27.43 16.13 -0.86
C LYS A 288 -27.45 17.62 -0.48
N ASP A 289 -28.14 17.97 0.59
CA ASP A 289 -28.21 19.33 1.12
C ASP A 289 -26.92 19.76 1.85
N GLY A 290 -26.01 18.83 2.14
CA GLY A 290 -24.74 19.08 2.82
C GLY A 290 -24.85 19.36 4.32
N ASN A 291 -26.05 19.27 4.91
CA ASN A 291 -26.33 19.76 6.26
C ASN A 291 -26.46 18.65 7.32
N VAL A 292 -26.89 17.45 6.92
CA VAL A 292 -27.14 16.31 7.81
C VAL A 292 -26.52 15.00 7.31
N GLU A 293 -26.28 14.06 8.22
CA GLU A 293 -25.94 12.68 7.89
C GLU A 293 -27.21 11.83 7.81
N THR A 294 -27.30 10.99 6.79
CA THR A 294 -28.42 10.07 6.52
C THR A 294 -27.92 8.64 6.43
N ILE A 295 -28.76 7.69 6.83
CA ILE A 295 -28.47 6.25 6.68
C ILE A 295 -29.08 5.77 5.36
N ALA A 296 -28.25 5.15 4.52
CA ALA A 296 -28.74 4.45 3.33
C ALA A 296 -29.42 3.14 3.73
N ASP A 297 -30.62 2.88 3.20
CA ASP A 297 -31.29 1.60 3.38
C ASP A 297 -30.52 0.49 2.64
N GLN A 298 -30.22 -0.61 3.35
CA GLN A 298 -29.58 -1.77 2.75
C GLN A 298 -30.58 -2.88 2.54
N GLY A 299 -30.98 -3.08 1.27
CA GLY A 299 -31.63 -4.31 0.85
C GLY A 299 -30.82 -5.54 1.31
N LYS A 300 -31.52 -6.62 1.68
CA LYS A 300 -30.94 -7.85 2.25
C LYS A 300 -29.80 -8.41 1.36
N ASP A 301 -28.64 -8.68 1.96
CA ASP A 301 -27.49 -9.29 1.29
C ASP A 301 -27.65 -10.82 1.19
N GLY A 302 -28.18 -11.28 0.06
CA GLY A 302 -28.48 -12.69 -0.24
C GLY A 302 -27.28 -13.57 -0.67
N ARG A 303 -26.02 -13.14 -0.48
CA ARG A 303 -24.84 -13.93 -0.90
C ARG A 303 -24.59 -15.16 -0.02
N PHE A 304 -24.12 -16.25 -0.63
CA PHE A 304 -23.65 -17.46 0.06
C PHE A 304 -22.48 -17.16 1.02
N LEU A 305 -22.36 -17.93 2.10
CA LEU A 305 -21.35 -17.77 3.15
C LEU A 305 -19.91 -17.82 2.60
N LEU A 306 -19.64 -18.68 1.61
CA LEU A 306 -18.32 -18.78 0.98
C LEU A 306 -17.93 -17.49 0.24
N ALA A 307 -18.88 -16.88 -0.47
CA ALA A 307 -18.67 -15.58 -1.13
C ALA A 307 -18.46 -14.44 -0.13
N LYS A 308 -19.09 -14.52 1.06
CA LYS A 308 -18.85 -13.57 2.17
C LYS A 308 -17.45 -13.75 2.75
N ALA A 309 -17.00 -14.99 2.96
CA ALA A 309 -15.65 -15.29 3.43
C ALA A 309 -14.58 -14.90 2.41
N GLY A 310 -14.76 -15.23 1.13
CA GLY A 310 -13.88 -14.83 0.04
C GLY A 310 -13.79 -13.31 -0.11
N HIS A 311 -14.89 -12.58 0.03
CA HIS A 311 -14.89 -11.12 0.07
C HIS A 311 -14.11 -10.56 1.27
N ILE A 312 -14.16 -11.20 2.43
CA ILE A 312 -13.38 -10.76 3.59
C ILE A 312 -11.89 -11.05 3.39
N LEU A 313 -11.55 -12.25 2.92
CA LEU A 313 -10.17 -12.70 2.70
C LEU A 313 -9.45 -11.93 1.60
N THR A 314 -10.17 -11.55 0.55
CA THR A 314 -9.63 -10.75 -0.55
C THR A 314 -9.74 -9.25 -0.31
N PHE A 315 -10.10 -8.84 0.91
CA PHE A 315 -10.33 -7.44 1.26
C PHE A 315 -11.31 -6.76 0.28
N GLY A 316 -12.32 -7.46 -0.21
CA GLY A 316 -13.34 -6.93 -1.13
C GLY A 316 -12.94 -6.88 -2.60
N VAL A 317 -11.77 -7.42 -2.97
CA VAL A 317 -11.33 -7.54 -4.38
C VAL A 317 -12.10 -8.64 -5.11
N LEU A 318 -12.54 -9.70 -4.45
CA LEU A 318 -13.38 -10.74 -5.06
C LEU A 318 -14.74 -10.82 -4.36
N PHE A 319 -15.73 -11.30 -5.11
CA PHE A 319 -17.11 -11.50 -4.61
C PHE A 319 -17.78 -10.23 -4.10
N GLY A 320 -17.59 -9.09 -4.76
CA GLY A 320 -18.20 -7.80 -4.44
C GLY A 320 -19.71 -7.84 -4.21
N ARG A 321 -20.23 -6.95 -3.36
CA ARG A 321 -21.66 -6.81 -3.06
C ARG A 321 -22.38 -6.27 -4.31
N LYS A 322 -23.54 -6.82 -4.70
CA LYS A 322 -24.44 -6.10 -5.61
C LYS A 322 -24.95 -4.88 -4.85
N THR A 323 -24.53 -3.68 -5.26
CA THR A 323 -24.93 -2.45 -4.57
C THR A 323 -26.45 -2.31 -4.65
N ALA A 324 -27.09 -2.02 -3.51
CA ALA A 324 -28.43 -1.45 -3.49
C ALA A 324 -28.46 -0.24 -4.42
N SER A 325 -29.55 -0.10 -5.17
CA SER A 325 -29.81 1.04 -6.04
C SER A 325 -29.50 2.33 -5.30
N GLN A 326 -28.75 3.21 -5.96
CA GLN A 326 -28.68 4.63 -5.66
C GLN A 326 -30.10 5.09 -5.26
N PRO A 327 -30.30 5.79 -4.13
CA PRO A 327 -31.64 6.19 -3.73
C PRO A 327 -32.24 7.00 -4.87
N ARG A 328 -33.18 6.37 -5.57
CA ARG A 328 -34.04 7.04 -6.54
C ARG A 328 -34.86 7.99 -5.69
N ASP A 329 -34.79 9.26 -6.06
CA ASP A 329 -35.56 10.33 -5.46
C ASP A 329 -36.99 9.83 -5.29
N ASP A 330 -37.47 9.71 -4.05
CA ASP A 330 -38.87 9.60 -3.65
C ASP A 330 -38.91 9.32 -2.14
N ARG A 331 -38.98 10.39 -1.33
CA ARG A 331 -39.52 10.45 0.05
C ARG A 331 -39.49 9.17 0.91
N ALA A 332 -38.42 8.39 0.87
CA ALA A 332 -38.28 7.19 1.68
C ALA A 332 -37.62 7.58 2.99
N THR A 333 -38.46 7.72 4.02
CA THR A 333 -38.19 7.76 5.46
C THR A 333 -36.72 7.96 5.85
N TYR A 334 -36.21 9.17 5.71
CA TYR A 334 -34.95 9.55 6.34
C TYR A 334 -35.18 9.61 7.84
N ALA A 335 -34.66 8.63 8.59
CA ALA A 335 -34.45 8.82 10.02
C ALA A 335 -33.32 9.84 10.19
N MET A 336 -33.68 11.11 10.38
CA MET A 336 -32.71 12.13 10.81
C MET A 336 -32.12 11.68 12.14
N LEU A 337 -30.81 11.42 12.19
CA LEU A 337 -30.11 11.19 13.43
C LEU A 337 -29.66 12.53 14.01
N PRO A 338 -30.20 12.98 15.15
CA PRO A 338 -29.69 14.16 15.83
C PRO A 338 -28.27 13.88 16.34
N GLY A 339 -27.31 14.72 15.94
CA GLY A 339 -26.07 15.01 16.66
C GLY A 339 -25.31 13.84 17.29
N LEU A 340 -24.71 12.96 16.49
CA LEU A 340 -23.83 11.87 16.97
C LEU A 340 -22.44 12.32 17.49
N ARG A 341 -22.29 13.58 17.90
CA ARG A 341 -21.07 14.06 18.57
C ARG A 341 -21.38 14.80 19.88
N SER A 342 -22.00 14.07 20.80
CA SER A 342 -21.77 14.23 22.24
C SER A 342 -21.60 12.84 22.85
N GLY A 343 -20.38 12.42 23.17
CA GLY A 343 -20.16 11.14 23.85
C GLY A 343 -18.89 10.37 23.49
N GLN A 344 -17.78 11.03 23.21
CA GLN A 344 -16.46 10.39 23.34
C GLN A 344 -15.60 11.25 24.26
N ASN A 345 -15.75 10.98 25.56
CA ASN A 345 -14.70 11.21 26.56
C ASN A 345 -13.87 9.93 26.64
#